data_AF-A0A8T7ENU3-F1
#
_entry.id   AF-A0A8T7ENU3-F1
#
_cell.length_a   1.000
_cell.length_b   1.000
_cell.length_c   1.000
_cell.angle_alpha   90.00
_cell.angle_beta   90.00
_cell.angle_gamma   90.00
#
_symmetry.space_group_name_H-M   'P 1'
#
loop_
_entity.id
_entity.type
_entity.pdbx_description
1 polymer ?
#
loop_
_entity_poly.entity_id
_entity_poly.type
_entity_poly.pdbx_seq_one_letter_code
_entity_poly.pdbx_strand_id
1 'polypeptide(L)'
;MWCLNPATNSRCRRGSGRWKRIRQQYERVKFYEIPTLEVLPPSDQQLQDQNLRESFVIEDELSLETVVTIYVRKQQFCTMLDIPHEDNLYVFLVDNAGVVLWRTEGTASVEKVDELTRLLDSVISTDIPWWMSD
;
A
#
# COMPACT_ATOMS: atom_id res chain seq x y z
N MET A 1 -3.40 1.52 -5.30
CA MET A 1 -2.55 2.13 -4.25
C MET A 1 -1.91 1.03 -3.42
N TRP A 2 -0.60 1.04 -3.31
CA TRP A 2 0.23 0.06 -2.61
C TRP A 2 0.85 0.73 -1.39
N CYS A 3 0.65 0.17 -0.20
CA CYS A 3 1.31 0.61 1.02
C CYS A 3 2.41 -0.38 1.39
N LEU A 4 3.66 0.04 1.29
CA LEU A 4 4.81 -0.69 1.82
C LEU A 4 4.93 -0.40 3.31
N ASN A 5 4.83 -1.45 4.13
CA ASN A 5 5.04 -1.38 5.58
C ASN A 5 6.37 -2.08 5.91
N PRO A 6 7.49 -1.34 5.98
CA PRO A 6 8.76 -1.92 6.37
C PRO A 6 8.80 -2.07 7.91
N ALA A 7 8.62 -3.31 8.37
CA ALA A 7 8.84 -3.81 9.74
C ALA A 7 7.84 -3.46 10.87
N THR A 8 7.37 -4.54 11.52
CA THR A 8 7.13 -4.86 12.96
C THR A 8 6.95 -3.81 14.07
N ASN A 9 6.98 -2.50 13.82
CA ASN A 9 6.85 -1.48 14.86
C ASN A 9 5.39 -1.01 15.01
N SER A 10 4.86 -1.09 16.23
CA SER A 10 3.45 -0.79 16.57
C SER A 10 3.04 0.67 16.31
N ARG A 11 3.97 1.57 15.99
CA ARG A 11 3.69 2.98 15.65
C ARG A 11 3.10 3.21 14.26
N CYS A 12 3.43 2.39 13.25
CA CYS A 12 2.91 2.56 11.88
C CYS A 12 1.43 2.19 11.73
N ARG A 13 0.84 1.50 12.71
CA ARG A 13 -0.53 0.95 12.68
C ARG A 13 -1.67 2.00 12.71
N ARG A 14 -1.37 3.27 13.02
CA ARG A 14 -2.40 4.33 13.21
C ARG A 14 -2.68 5.21 11.98
N GLY A 15 -2.06 4.94 10.82
CA GLY A 15 -2.23 5.74 9.60
C GLY A 15 -3.51 5.47 8.78
N SER A 16 -4.31 4.46 9.14
CA SER A 16 -5.24 3.83 8.19
C SER A 16 -6.55 4.59 7.91
N GLY A 17 -7.05 5.43 8.83
CA GLY A 17 -8.42 5.97 8.71
C GLY A 17 -8.70 6.80 7.44
N ARG A 18 -7.76 7.66 7.02
CA ARG A 18 -7.94 8.49 5.81
C ARG A 18 -7.67 7.70 4.53
N TRP A 19 -6.67 6.82 4.53
CA TRP A 19 -6.42 5.91 3.41
C TRP A 19 -7.61 4.98 3.16
N LYS A 20 -8.26 4.50 4.23
CA LYS A 20 -9.50 3.71 4.16
C LYS A 20 -10.64 4.47 3.47
N ARG A 21 -10.75 5.80 3.66
CA ARG A 21 -11.78 6.61 2.99
C ARG A 21 -11.56 6.68 1.48
N ILE A 22 -10.31 6.82 1.03
CA ILE A 22 -9.99 6.80 -0.42
C ILE A 22 -10.33 5.44 -1.02
N ARG A 23 -10.08 4.34 -0.30
CA ARG A 23 -10.48 2.99 -0.71
C ARG A 23 -11.98 2.84 -0.96
N GLN A 24 -12.81 3.48 -0.14
CA GLN A 24 -14.26 3.44 -0.30
C GLN A 24 -14.76 4.35 -1.42
N GLN A 25 -14.08 5.46 -1.69
CA GLN A 25 -14.47 6.43 -2.70
C GLN A 25 -14.13 5.98 -4.13
N TYR A 26 -13.05 5.22 -4.31
CA TYR A 26 -12.54 4.84 -5.63
C TYR A 26 -12.49 3.32 -5.82
N GLU A 27 -13.63 2.69 -6.12
CA GLU A 27 -13.75 1.22 -6.26
C GLU A 27 -12.85 0.60 -7.34
N ARG A 28 -12.53 1.38 -8.39
CA ARG A 28 -11.64 0.97 -9.48
C ARG A 28 -10.17 0.88 -9.03
N VAL A 29 -9.81 1.53 -7.93
CA VAL A 29 -8.46 1.50 -7.37
C VAL A 29 -8.37 0.36 -6.37
N LYS A 30 -7.48 -0.60 -6.63
CA LYS A 30 -7.19 -1.67 -5.67
C LYS A 30 -6.18 -1.19 -4.64
N PHE A 31 -6.46 -1.52 -3.37
CA PHE A 31 -5.62 -1.17 -2.23
C PHE A 31 -4.94 -2.43 -1.73
N TYR A 32 -3.62 -2.40 -1.64
CA TYR A 32 -2.82 -3.49 -1.10
C TYR A 32 -1.91 -2.97 0.00
N GLU A 33 -1.84 -3.70 1.10
CA GLU A 33 -0.81 -3.54 2.11
C GLU A 33 0.25 -4.62 1.88
N ILE A 34 1.52 -4.23 1.81
CA ILE A 34 2.61 -5.11 1.44
C ILE A 34 3.64 -5.10 2.58
N PRO A 35 3.45 -5.94 3.62
CA PRO A 35 4.49 -6.21 4.59
C PRO A 35 5.72 -6.73 3.87
N THR A 36 6.82 -6.01 3.98
CA THR A 36 8.08 -6.37 3.32
C THR A 36 9.05 -6.85 4.35
N LEU A 37 9.38 -8.14 4.26
CA LEU A 37 10.24 -8.84 5.20
C LEU A 37 11.50 -9.34 4.49
N GLU A 38 12.56 -9.48 5.28
CA GLU A 38 13.79 -10.13 4.81
C GLU A 38 13.51 -11.59 4.43
N VAL A 39 14.27 -12.15 3.47
CA VAL A 39 14.12 -13.57 3.12
C VAL A 39 14.41 -14.45 4.34
N LEU A 40 13.45 -15.32 4.69
CA LEU A 40 13.56 -16.28 5.77
C LEU A 40 13.52 -17.73 5.24
N PRO A 41 14.00 -18.72 6.02
CA PRO A 41 13.73 -20.13 5.75
C PRO A 41 12.22 -20.42 5.70
N PRO A 42 11.75 -21.43 4.94
CA PRO A 42 10.31 -21.69 4.77
C PRO A 42 9.53 -21.94 6.07
N SER A 43 10.15 -22.59 7.07
CA SER A 43 9.53 -22.80 8.40
C SER A 43 9.23 -21.48 9.09
N ASP A 44 10.16 -20.54 8.99
CA ASP A 44 10.11 -19.26 9.68
C ASP A 44 9.16 -18.31 8.95
N GLN A 45 9.07 -18.42 7.61
CA GLN A 45 8.06 -17.73 6.82
C GLN A 45 6.64 -18.13 7.26
N GLN A 46 6.36 -19.43 7.42
CA GLN A 46 5.04 -19.91 7.85
C GLN A 46 4.65 -19.36 9.23
N LEU A 47 5.58 -19.40 10.20
CA LEU A 47 5.34 -18.85 11.53
C LEU A 47 5.11 -17.33 11.48
N GLN A 48 5.91 -16.63 10.69
CA GLN A 48 5.80 -15.18 10.53
C GLN A 48 4.48 -14.76 9.85
N ASP A 49 4.04 -15.50 8.83
CA ASP A 49 2.75 -15.30 8.16
C ASP A 49 1.58 -15.52 9.12
N GLN A 50 1.63 -16.55 9.98
CA GLN A 50 0.62 -16.77 11.01
C GLN A 50 0.53 -15.59 11.98
N ASN A 51 1.68 -15.16 12.52
CA ASN A 51 1.74 -14.02 13.44
C ASN A 51 1.21 -12.71 12.81
N LEU A 52 1.51 -12.49 11.53
CA LEU A 52 1.02 -11.35 10.77
C LEU A 52 -0.50 -11.44 10.55
N ARG A 53 -1.01 -12.58 10.11
CA ARG A 53 -2.45 -12.79 9.90
C ARG A 53 -3.23 -12.55 11.19
N GLU A 54 -2.77 -13.08 12.32
CA GLU A 54 -3.39 -12.83 13.62
C GLU A 54 -3.37 -11.35 13.99
N SER A 55 -2.29 -10.63 13.69
CA SER A 55 -2.20 -9.19 13.92
C SER A 55 -3.14 -8.36 13.04
N PHE A 56 -3.33 -8.75 11.77
CA PHE A 56 -4.18 -8.04 10.83
C PHE A 56 -5.68 -8.30 11.04
N VAL A 57 -6.06 -9.53 11.39
CA VAL A 57 -7.45 -9.90 11.72
C VAL A 57 -8.00 -9.07 12.88
N ILE A 58 -7.15 -8.65 13.82
CA ILE A 58 -7.53 -7.81 14.96
C ILE A 58 -7.89 -6.37 14.52
N GLU A 59 -7.46 -5.92 13.33
CA GLU A 59 -7.57 -4.51 12.90
C GLU A 59 -8.68 -4.26 11.86
N ASP A 60 -9.01 -5.23 10.99
CA ASP A 60 -10.09 -5.16 9.98
C ASP A 60 -10.27 -6.52 9.27
N GLU A 61 -11.49 -7.03 9.11
CA GLU A 61 -11.75 -8.28 8.36
C GLU A 61 -11.34 -8.16 6.88
N LEU A 62 -11.46 -6.96 6.30
CA LEU A 62 -11.07 -6.66 4.92
C LEU A 62 -9.55 -6.58 4.72
N SER A 63 -8.75 -6.67 5.79
CA SER A 63 -7.28 -6.57 5.70
C SER A 63 -6.68 -7.80 5.03
N LEU A 64 -7.12 -9.01 5.36
CA LEU A 64 -6.50 -10.25 4.88
C LEU A 64 -6.57 -10.42 3.36
N GLU A 65 -7.62 -9.95 2.70
CA GLU A 65 -7.76 -10.03 1.24
C GLU A 65 -6.84 -9.04 0.51
N THR A 66 -6.37 -8.01 1.21
CA THR A 66 -5.56 -6.93 0.66
C THR A 66 -4.12 -6.92 1.14
N VAL A 67 -3.79 -7.74 2.14
CA VAL A 67 -2.44 -7.88 2.66
C VAL A 67 -1.69 -8.96 1.89
N VAL A 68 -0.57 -8.58 1.28
CA VAL A 68 0.32 -9.50 0.57
C VAL A 68 1.72 -9.40 1.19
N THR A 69 2.07 -10.34 2.05
CA THR A 69 3.43 -10.43 2.61
C THR A 69 4.40 -10.82 1.49
N ILE A 70 5.52 -10.09 1.39
CA ILE A 70 6.61 -10.45 0.49
C ILE A 70 7.91 -10.66 1.28
N TYR A 71 8.63 -11.72 0.91
CA TYR A 71 9.95 -12.04 1.42
C TYR A 71 10.98 -11.69 0.35
N VAL A 72 11.79 -10.66 0.60
CA VAL A 72 12.73 -10.11 -0.38
C VAL A 72 14.07 -9.84 0.27
N ARG A 73 15.14 -9.70 -0.53
CA ARG A 73 16.41 -9.18 -0.02
C ARG A 73 16.21 -7.71 0.32
N LYS A 74 15.93 -7.41 1.58
CA LYS A 74 15.24 -6.16 1.98
C LYS A 74 16.04 -4.93 1.61
N GLN A 75 17.34 -4.93 1.89
CA GLN A 75 18.23 -3.82 1.54
C GLN A 75 18.24 -3.53 0.03
N GLN A 76 18.29 -4.56 -0.80
CA GLN A 76 18.30 -4.41 -2.26
C GLN A 76 16.96 -3.89 -2.77
N PHE A 77 15.87 -4.42 -2.23
CA PHE A 77 14.52 -4.01 -2.57
C PHE A 77 14.26 -2.53 -2.22
N CYS A 78 14.60 -2.11 -0.99
CA CYS A 78 14.48 -0.72 -0.56
C CYS A 78 15.34 0.21 -1.42
N THR A 79 16.56 -0.21 -1.79
CA THR A 79 17.44 0.57 -2.67
C THR A 79 16.84 0.75 -4.06
N MET A 80 16.26 -0.31 -4.64
CA MET A 80 15.61 -0.24 -5.96
C MET A 80 14.37 0.66 -6.00
N LEU A 81 13.67 0.78 -4.87
CA LEU A 81 12.49 1.63 -4.74
C LEU A 81 12.78 3.03 -4.20
N ASP A 82 14.06 3.35 -3.95
CA ASP A 82 14.47 4.62 -3.35
C ASP A 82 13.74 4.88 -2.01
N ILE A 83 13.76 3.84 -1.17
CA ILE A 83 13.23 3.83 0.21
C ILE A 83 14.43 4.00 1.15
N PRO A 84 14.73 5.23 1.62
CA PRO A 84 15.95 5.52 2.37
C PRO A 84 15.94 4.98 3.80
N HIS A 85 14.76 4.84 4.42
CA HIS A 85 14.60 4.36 5.78
C HIS A 85 13.29 3.60 5.96
N GLU A 86 13.26 2.77 6.99
CA GLU A 86 12.14 1.87 7.30
C GLU A 86 11.22 2.40 8.42
N ASP A 87 11.48 3.61 8.92
CA ASP A 87 10.71 4.17 10.03
C ASP A 87 9.32 4.70 9.60
N ASN A 88 9.09 4.78 8.29
CA ASN A 88 7.90 5.34 7.67
C ASN A 88 7.16 4.31 6.82
N LEU A 89 5.83 4.47 6.75
CA LEU A 89 5.00 3.81 5.74
C LEU A 89 5.23 4.49 4.39
N TYR A 90 5.38 3.72 3.31
CA TYR A 90 5.46 4.27 1.96
C TYR A 90 4.19 3.92 1.19
N VAL A 91 3.66 4.87 0.45
CA VAL A 91 2.47 4.69 -0.37
C VAL A 91 2.83 4.98 -1.81
N PHE A 92 2.45 4.08 -2.70
CA PHE A 92 2.64 4.17 -4.13
C PHE A 92 1.28 4.09 -4.83
N LEU A 93 1.04 4.95 -5.81
CA LEU A 93 0.03 4.70 -6.82
C LEU A 93 0.76 4.16 -8.05
N VAL A 94 0.33 2.99 -8.51
CA VAL A 94 0.87 2.34 -9.69
C VAL A 94 -0.25 2.06 -10.69
N ASP A 95 0.08 2.08 -11.97
CA ASP A 95 -0.80 1.61 -13.03
C ASP A 95 -0.74 0.07 -13.20
N ASN A 96 -1.49 -0.45 -14.16
CA ASN A 96 -1.54 -1.89 -14.44
C ASN A 96 -0.24 -2.45 -15.06
N ALA A 97 0.65 -1.58 -15.57
CA ALA A 97 1.98 -1.96 -16.06
C ALA A 97 3.05 -1.91 -14.94
N GLY A 98 2.67 -1.47 -13.73
CA GLY A 98 3.58 -1.31 -12.60
C GLY A 98 4.36 0.01 -12.60
N VAL A 99 3.97 0.98 -13.44
CA VAL A 99 4.59 2.31 -13.45
C VAL A 99 4.10 3.11 -12.25
N VAL A 100 5.02 3.69 -11.49
CA VAL A 100 4.70 4.56 -10.35
C VAL A 100 4.21 5.92 -10.86
N LEU A 101 2.92 6.18 -10.65
CA LEU A 101 2.28 7.45 -10.99
C LEU A 101 2.43 8.48 -9.87
N TRP A 102 2.50 8.02 -8.62
CA TRP A 102 2.63 8.87 -7.44
C TRP A 102 3.22 8.10 -6.27
N ARG A 103 3.96 8.78 -5.38
CA ARG A 103 4.48 8.20 -4.14
C ARG A 103 4.52 9.21 -3.01
N THR A 104 4.34 8.74 -1.78
CA THR A 104 4.59 9.51 -0.54
C THR A 104 5.11 8.59 0.57
N GLU A 105 5.64 9.18 1.63
CA GLU A 105 6.00 8.48 2.87
C GLU A 105 5.23 9.03 4.08
N GLY A 106 5.22 8.29 5.19
CA GLY A 106 4.65 8.68 6.47
C GLY A 106 3.12 8.53 6.55
N THR A 107 2.54 9.15 7.57
CA THR A 107 1.09 9.07 7.84
C THR A 107 0.27 9.92 6.86
N ALA A 108 -1.02 9.60 6.75
CA ALA A 108 -1.98 10.37 5.96
C ALA A 108 -2.15 11.79 6.54
N SER A 109 -1.69 12.79 5.80
CA SER A 109 -2.00 14.21 6.06
C SER A 109 -3.17 14.68 5.20
N VAL A 110 -3.67 15.91 5.39
CA VAL A 110 -4.73 16.45 4.51
C VAL A 110 -4.15 16.63 3.10
N GLU A 111 -2.96 17.21 3.03
CA GLU A 111 -2.27 17.61 1.82
C GLU A 111 -2.00 16.40 0.91
N LYS A 112 -1.50 15.29 1.48
CA LYS A 112 -1.23 14.04 0.73
C LYS A 112 -2.50 13.40 0.19
N VAL A 113 -3.59 13.48 0.95
CA VAL A 113 -4.89 12.93 0.54
C VAL A 113 -5.47 13.77 -0.58
N ASP A 114 -5.42 15.09 -0.48
CA ASP A 114 -5.92 16.00 -1.52
C ASP A 114 -5.11 15.92 -2.81
N GLU A 115 -3.79 15.71 -2.71
CA GLU A 115 -2.92 15.47 -3.85
C GLU A 115 -3.29 14.17 -4.57
N LEU A 116 -3.40 13.07 -3.83
CA LEU A 116 -3.80 11.77 -4.38
C LEU A 116 -5.20 11.83 -5.00
N THR A 117 -6.15 12.47 -4.33
CA THR A 117 -7.55 12.60 -4.80
C THR A 117 -7.59 13.34 -6.14
N ARG A 118 -6.88 14.47 -6.28
CA ARG A 118 -6.79 15.20 -7.54
C ARG A 118 -6.21 14.37 -8.69
N LEU A 119 -5.21 13.54 -8.39
CA LEU A 119 -4.63 12.63 -9.38
C LEU A 119 -5.60 11.50 -9.75
N LEU A 120 -6.30 10.92 -8.78
CA LEU A 120 -7.29 9.89 -9.04
C LEU A 120 -8.46 10.43 -9.86
N ASP A 121 -8.94 11.64 -9.55
CA ASP A 121 -10.00 12.30 -10.31
C ASP A 121 -9.58 12.57 -11.75
N SER A 122 -8.33 12.98 -12.00
CA SER A 122 -7.86 13.23 -13.37
C SER A 122 -7.71 11.92 -14.16
N VAL A 123 -7.21 10.85 -13.57
CA VAL A 123 -6.98 9.58 -14.27
C VAL A 123 -8.28 8.78 -14.44
N ILE A 124 -9.19 8.82 -13.46
CA ILE A 124 -10.45 8.06 -13.52
C ILE A 124 -11.50 8.79 -14.37
N SER A 125 -11.50 10.13 -14.40
CA SER A 125 -12.34 10.92 -15.32
C SER A 125 -11.96 10.73 -16.80
N THR A 126 -10.71 10.38 -17.08
CA THR A 126 -10.20 10.25 -18.46
C THR A 126 -10.60 8.93 -19.13
N ASP A 127 -11.20 7.99 -18.40
CA ASP A 127 -11.79 6.76 -18.96
C ASP A 127 -13.27 6.95 -19.35
N ILE A 128 -13.64 8.08 -19.96
CA ILE A 128 -14.86 8.12 -20.76
C ILE A 128 -14.57 7.29 -22.01
N PRO A 129 -15.28 6.17 -22.24
CA PRO A 129 -15.09 5.44 -23.47
C PRO A 129 -15.35 6.34 -24.67
N TRP A 130 -14.60 6.18 -25.76
CA TRP A 130 -14.78 7.01 -26.97
C TRP A 130 -16.21 7.01 -27.53
N TRP A 131 -17.08 6.08 -27.11
CA TRP A 131 -18.51 6.05 -27.46
C TRP A 131 -19.43 6.87 -26.54
N MET A 132 -18.88 7.56 -25.54
CA MET A 132 -19.58 8.46 -24.60
C MET A 132 -19.07 9.92 -24.68
N SER A 133 -18.28 10.25 -25.70
CA SER A 133 -17.95 11.64 -26.03
C SER A 133 -18.89 12.11 -27.12
N ASP A 134 -19.90 12.91 -26.74
CA ASP A 134 -20.74 13.66 -27.70
C ASP A 134 -19.90 14.68 -28.50
#